data_AF-A0A945YTD1-F1
#
_entry.id   AF-A0A945YTD1-F1
#
_cell.length_a   1.000
_cell.length_b   1.000
_cell.length_c   1.000
_cell.angle_alpha   90.00
_cell.angle_beta   90.00
_cell.angle_gamma   90.00
#
_symmetry.space_group_name_H-M   'P 1'
#
loop_
_entity.id
_entity.type
_entity.pdbx_description
1 polymer ?
#
loop_
_entity_poly.entity_id
_entity_poly.type
_entity_poly.pdbx_seq_one_letter_code
_entity_poly.pdbx_strand_id
1 'polypeptide(L)' 'MVIIFVFGDHGLLKLYKIKNERKLIQNKIANLRAERETLKNEKNKIENDLNYIEKIAREKYKMVKPGEKIFKVIDN' A
#
# COMPACT_ATOMS: atom_id res chain seq x y z
N MET A 1 20.80 -21.91 38.93
CA MET A 1 21.03 -20.45 38.96
C MET A 1 21.09 -19.78 37.57
N VAL A 2 21.63 -20.42 36.52
CA VAL A 2 21.73 -19.81 35.17
C VAL A 2 20.39 -19.75 34.41
N ILE A 3 19.51 -20.74 34.60
CA ILE A 3 18.19 -20.83 33.92
C ILE A 3 17.29 -19.64 34.26
N ILE A 4 17.31 -19.17 35.52
CA ILE A 4 16.49 -18.02 35.95
C ILE A 4 16.96 -16.72 35.28
N PHE A 5 18.25 -16.60 34.95
CA PHE A 5 18.78 -15.45 34.22
C PHE A 5 18.38 -15.46 32.73
N VAL A 6 18.19 -16.64 32.14
CA VAL A 6 17.77 -16.78 30.73
C VAL A 6 16.25 -16.66 30.59
N PHE A 7 15.49 -17.21 31.56
CA PHE A 7 14.03 -17.36 31.50
C PHE A 7 13.23 -16.47 32.47
N GLY A 8 13.87 -15.73 33.38
CA GLY A 8 13.19 -14.80 34.29
C GLY A 8 12.62 -13.56 33.58
N ASP A 9 11.80 -12.78 34.27
CA ASP A 9 11.05 -11.62 33.71
C ASP A 9 11.90 -10.52 33.03
N HIS A 10 13.22 -10.53 33.29
CA HIS A 10 14.23 -9.68 32.66
C HIS A 10 15.30 -10.48 31.89
N GLY A 11 14.97 -11.70 31.48
CA GLY A 11 15.87 -12.59 30.78
C GLY A 11 16.18 -12.15 29.35
N LEU A 12 17.31 -12.60 28.85
CA LEU A 12 17.83 -12.28 27.51
C LEU A 12 16.85 -12.60 26.38
N LEU A 13 15.97 -13.61 26.57
CA LEU A 13 14.92 -13.97 25.61
C LEU A 13 13.91 -12.83 25.39
N LYS A 14 13.51 -12.13 26.45
CA LYS A 14 12.58 -10.99 26.37
C LYS A 14 13.20 -9.83 25.62
N LEU A 15 14.46 -9.54 25.88
CA LEU A 15 15.22 -8.52 25.15
C LEU A 15 15.33 -8.85 23.66
N TYR A 16 15.62 -10.11 23.33
CA TYR A 16 15.67 -10.58 21.95
C TYR A 16 14.32 -10.43 21.24
N LYS A 17 13.22 -10.83 21.90
CA LYS A 17 11.86 -10.68 21.38
C LYS A 17 11.51 -9.22 21.11
N ILE A 18 11.76 -8.33 22.08
CA ILE A 18 11.51 -6.88 21.95
C ILE A 18 12.35 -6.29 20.81
N LYS A 19 13.62 -6.69 20.67
CA LYS A 19 14.48 -6.24 19.57
C LYS A 19 13.93 -6.66 18.21
N ASN A 20 13.41 -7.88 18.10
CA ASN A 20 12.83 -8.38 16.87
C ASN A 20 11.50 -7.69 16.54
N GLU A 21 10.62 -7.51 17.53
CA GLU A 21 9.37 -6.76 17.38
C GLU A 21 9.64 -5.32 16.92
N ARG A 22 10.63 -4.66 17.53
CA ARG A 22 11.06 -3.31 17.11
C ARG A 22 11.52 -3.28 15.66
N LYS A 23 12.30 -4.29 15.22
CA LYS A 23 12.74 -4.41 13.82
C LYS A 23 11.56 -4.61 12.87
N LEU A 24 10.61 -5.48 13.22
CA LEU A 24 9.41 -5.72 12.42
C LEU A 24 8.54 -4.46 12.29
N ILE A 25 8.33 -3.74 13.39
CA ILE A 25 7.58 -2.48 13.39
C ILE A 25 8.28 -1.42 12.55
N GLN A 26 9.60 -1.29 12.67
CA GLN A 26 10.38 -0.34 11.85
C GLN A 26 10.29 -0.67 10.35
N ASN A 27 10.41 -1.95 9.97
CA ASN A 27 10.22 -2.37 8.59
C ASN A 27 8.79 -2.09 8.09
N LYS A 28 7.78 -2.32 8.93
CA LYS A 28 6.39 -2.01 8.58
C LYS A 28 6.20 -0.51 8.37
N ILE A 29 6.80 0.33 9.20
CA ILE A 29 6.78 1.80 9.03
C ILE A 29 7.47 2.20 7.72
N ALA A 30 8.62 1.60 7.40
CA ALA A 30 9.33 1.89 6.15
C ALA A 30 8.48 1.52 4.93
N ASN A 31 7.88 0.34 4.92
CA ASN A 31 7.01 -0.12 3.84
C ASN A 31 5.78 0.78 3.68
N LEU A 32 5.10 1.13 4.79
CA LEU A 32 3.94 2.02 4.75
C LEU A 32 4.30 3.43 4.28
N ARG A 33 5.52 3.91 4.56
CA ARG A 33 5.99 5.21 4.04
C ARG A 33 6.22 5.15 2.54
N ALA A 34 6.85 4.08 2.04
CA ALA A 34 7.04 3.88 0.61
C ALA A 34 5.69 3.78 -0.12
N GLU A 35 4.75 3.00 0.41
CA GLU A 35 3.39 2.87 -0.15
C GLU A 35 2.62 4.19 -0.13
N ARG A 36 2.75 4.98 0.94
CA ARG A 36 2.15 6.32 0.98
C ARG A 36 2.74 7.24 -0.09
N GLU A 37 4.04 7.16 -0.34
CA GLU A 37 4.70 7.96 -1.37
C GLU A 37 4.24 7.55 -2.78
N THR A 38 4.14 6.24 -3.05
CA THR A 38 3.61 5.74 -4.34
C THR A 38 2.17 6.20 -4.55
N LEU A 39 1.30 6.02 -3.56
CA LEU A 39 -0.10 6.46 -3.61
C LEU A 39 -0.23 7.98 -3.76
N LYS A 40 0.64 8.76 -3.10
CA LYS A 40 0.64 10.23 -3.25
C LYS A 40 1.06 10.63 -4.68
N ASN A 41 2.04 9.95 -5.25
CA ASN A 41 2.45 10.19 -6.63
C ASN A 41 1.35 9.80 -7.63
N GLU A 42 0.66 8.68 -7.40
CA GLU A 42 -0.51 8.31 -8.20
C GLU A 42 -1.63 9.34 -8.08
N LYS A 43 -1.96 9.77 -6.86
CA LYS A 43 -2.96 10.81 -6.62
C LYS A 43 -2.61 12.11 -7.34
N ASN A 44 -1.35 12.55 -7.28
CA ASN A 44 -0.91 13.75 -8.00
C ASN A 44 -1.03 13.58 -9.52
N LYS A 45 -0.74 12.40 -10.07
CA LYS A 45 -0.92 12.12 -11.51
C LYS A 45 -2.39 12.17 -11.90
N ILE A 46 -3.27 11.64 -11.06
CA ILE A 46 -4.72 11.69 -11.26
C ILE A 46 -5.20 13.15 -11.21
N GLU A 47 -4.85 13.90 -10.16
CA GLU A 47 -5.35 15.27 -9.95
C GLU A 47 -4.84 16.28 -10.99
N ASN A 48 -3.62 16.12 -11.51
CA ASN A 48 -3.02 17.09 -12.43
C ASN A 48 -3.18 16.72 -13.91
N ASP A 49 -3.72 15.55 -14.23
CA ASP A 49 -3.92 15.11 -15.61
C ASP A 49 -5.36 14.62 -15.85
N LEU A 50 -6.21 15.58 -16.23
CA LEU A 50 -7.60 15.33 -16.62
C LEU A 50 -7.72 14.30 -17.75
N ASN A 51 -6.75 14.20 -18.66
CA ASN A 51 -6.77 13.21 -19.73
C ASN A 51 -6.50 11.80 -19.19
N TYR A 52 -5.68 11.66 -18.16
CA TYR A 52 -5.44 10.37 -17.49
C TYR A 52 -6.68 9.87 -16.74
N ILE A 53 -7.40 10.78 -16.06
CA ILE A 53 -8.70 10.44 -15.43
C ILE A 53 -9.71 10.02 -16.49
N GLU A 54 -9.85 10.78 -17.57
CA GLU A 54 -10.80 10.47 -18.64
C GLU A 54 -10.49 9.12 -19.29
N LYS A 55 -9.21 8.79 -19.50
CA LYS A 55 -8.78 7.49 -19.99
C LYS A 55 -9.19 6.35 -19.05
N ILE A 56 -8.92 6.46 -17.74
CA ILE A 56 -9.33 5.42 -16.77
C ILE A 56 -10.86 5.31 -16.69
N ALA A 57 -11.58 6.42 -16.68
CA ALA A 57 -13.04 6.43 -16.63
C ALA A 57 -13.65 5.71 -17.85
N ARG A 58 -13.11 5.95 -19.06
CA ARG A 58 -13.56 5.31 -20.30
C ARG A 58 -13.10 3.85 -20.41
N GLU A 59 -11.84 3.52 -20.10
CA GLU A 59 -11.28 2.18 -20.29
C GLU A 59 -11.67 1.20 -19.18
N LYS A 60 -11.50 1.61 -17.91
CA LYS A 60 -11.69 0.72 -16.75
C LYS A 60 -13.15 0.68 -16.29
N TYR A 61 -13.81 1.83 -16.31
CA TYR A 61 -15.17 1.97 -15.78
C TYR A 61 -16.26 2.09 -16.86
N LYS A 62 -15.88 2.17 -18.15
CA LYS A 62 -16.82 2.35 -19.29
C LYS A 62 -17.79 3.51 -19.08
N MET A 63 -17.34 4.56 -18.38
CA MET A 63 -18.15 5.75 -18.14
C MET A 63 -18.29 6.55 -19.44
N VAL A 64 -19.51 7.01 -19.70
CA VAL A 64 -19.84 7.89 -20.82
C VAL A 64 -20.55 9.14 -20.32
N LYS A 65 -20.31 10.27 -20.98
CA LYS A 65 -21.08 11.49 -20.68
C LYS A 65 -22.55 11.26 -21.05
N PRO A 66 -23.51 11.85 -20.31
CA PRO A 66 -24.92 11.76 -20.66
C PRO A 66 -25.14 12.31 -22.08
N GLY A 67 -25.46 11.43 -23.03
CA GLY A 67 -25.61 11.73 -24.46
C GLY A 67 -24.63 11.02 -25.41
N GLU A 68 -23.55 10.40 -24.91
CA GLU A 68 -22.62 9.59 -25.72
C GLU A 68 -23.04 8.11 -25.77
N LYS A 69 -22.93 7.46 -26.94
CA LYS A 69 -23.21 6.02 -27.13
C LYS A 69 -21.90 5.22 -27.21
N ILE A 70 -21.77 4.17 -26.39
CA ILE A 70 -20.63 3.23 -26.44
C ILE A 70 -20.85 2.24 -27.58
N PHE A 71 -19.94 2.22 -28.55
CA PHE A 71 -19.87 1.16 -29.55
C PHE A 71 -18.82 0.14 -29.09
N LYS A 72 -19.25 -1.07 -28.74
CA LYS A 72 -18.34 -2.22 -28.61
C LYS A 72 -18.35 -2.94 -29.95
N VAL A 73 -17.21 -2.98 -30.62
CA VAL A 73 -17.02 -3.85 -31.79
C VAL A 73 -16.90 -5.27 -31.25
N ILE A 74 -17.86 -6.12 -31.57
CA ILE A 74 -17.78 -7.56 -31.32
C ILE A 74 -17.30 -8.14 -32.66
N ASP A 75 -16.04 -8.59 -32.70
CA ASP A 75 -15.58 -9.40 -33.83
C ASP A 75 -16.17 -10.82 -33.69
N ASN A 76 -16.63 -11.34 -34.82
CA ASN A 76 -17.43 -12.56 -34.98
C ASN A 76 -16.61 -13.84 -34.80
#